data_AF-A0A4Q3T0F2-F1
#
_entry.id   AF-A0A4Q3T0F2-F1
#
_cell.length_a   1.000
_cell.length_b   1.000
_cell.length_c   1.000
_cell.angle_alpha   90.00
_cell.angle_beta   90.00
_cell.angle_gamma   90.00
#
_symmetry.space_group_name_H-M   'P 1'
#
loop_
_entity.id
_entity.type
_entity.pdbx_description
1 polymer ?
#
loop_
_entity_poly.entity_id
_entity_poly.type
_entity_poly.pdbx_seq_one_letter_code
_entity_poly.pdbx_strand_id
1 'polypeptide(L)'
;METSKILTADFLDILFEGRNKEYGAYELRRTYNKRMTVSIVSMTAFIALLFGGYLLANNFADKNIKPEVNIGDVDLVAIKEPEPEPVEPPPVKPPEQKKIETTQYTPPKIVPDEMVKPEDMPPDVEKLEDTKISLVTQEGIK
;
A
#
# COMPACT_ATOMS: atom_id res chain seq x y z
N MET A 1 -33.12 -17.10 57.69
CA MET A 1 -32.65 -15.83 58.28
C MET A 1 -33.65 -15.43 59.36
N GLU A 2 -33.23 -14.65 60.36
CA GLU A 2 -34.17 -13.97 61.26
C GLU A 2 -35.04 -12.98 60.46
N THR A 3 -36.33 -12.89 60.75
CA THR A 3 -37.29 -12.04 60.01
C THR A 3 -36.88 -10.56 59.99
N SER A 4 -36.22 -10.10 61.06
CA SER A 4 -35.68 -8.74 61.16
C SER A 4 -34.55 -8.44 60.16
N LYS A 5 -33.79 -9.45 59.73
CA LYS A 5 -32.67 -9.27 58.79
C LYS A 5 -33.12 -9.16 57.33
N ILE A 6 -34.34 -9.58 57.01
CA ILE A 6 -34.86 -9.56 55.63
C ILE A 6 -34.98 -8.12 55.11
N LEU A 7 -35.33 -7.16 55.98
CA LEU A 7 -35.50 -5.75 55.61
C LEU A 7 -34.18 -5.03 55.28
N THR A 8 -33.05 -5.54 55.77
CA THR A 8 -31.71 -4.95 55.54
C THR A 8 -30.83 -5.82 54.66
N ALA A 9 -31.28 -7.02 54.30
CA ALA A 9 -30.52 -7.94 53.47
C ALA A 9 -30.50 -7.46 52.02
N ASP A 10 -29.37 -7.69 51.36
CA ASP A 10 -29.25 -7.42 49.93
C ASP A 10 -30.10 -8.41 49.13
N PHE A 11 -30.61 -7.99 47.98
CA PHE A 11 -31.52 -8.83 47.17
C PHE A 11 -30.89 -10.18 46.82
N LEU A 12 -29.60 -10.20 46.49
CA LEU A 12 -28.86 -11.43 46.19
C LEU A 12 -28.77 -12.36 47.41
N ASP A 13 -28.75 -11.82 48.62
CA ASP A 13 -28.69 -12.64 49.84
C ASP A 13 -30.01 -13.35 50.13
N ILE A 14 -31.12 -12.72 49.78
CA ILE A 14 -32.47 -13.28 49.84
C ILE A 14 -32.67 -14.31 48.72
N LEU A 15 -32.31 -13.97 47.48
CA LEU A 15 -32.47 -14.85 46.31
C LEU A 15 -31.70 -16.16 46.42
N PHE A 16 -30.55 -16.14 47.09
CA PHE A 16 -29.71 -17.31 47.31
C PHE A 16 -29.82 -17.87 48.74
N GLU A 17 -30.86 -17.50 49.49
CA GLU A 17 -31.12 -18.10 50.79
C GLU A 17 -31.41 -19.61 50.65
N GLY A 18 -30.77 -20.43 51.48
CA GLY A 18 -30.93 -21.90 51.43
C GLY A 18 -30.30 -22.59 50.22
N ARG A 19 -29.56 -21.86 49.36
CA ARG A 19 -28.86 -22.40 48.18
C ARG A 19 -27.35 -22.34 48.35
N ASN A 20 -26.64 -23.11 47.54
CA ASN A 20 -25.18 -23.04 47.49
C ASN A 20 -24.73 -21.70 46.85
N LYS A 21 -24.18 -20.79 47.67
CA LYS A 21 -23.60 -19.51 47.23
C LYS A 21 -22.22 -19.66 46.60
N GLU A 22 -21.53 -20.78 46.85
CA GLU A 22 -20.16 -21.03 46.38
C GLU A 22 -20.09 -21.60 44.96
N TYR A 23 -21.23 -21.99 44.36
CA TYR A 23 -21.27 -22.46 42.96
C TYR A 23 -21.09 -21.32 41.92
N GLY A 24 -20.44 -20.23 42.31
CA GLY A 24 -20.02 -19.11 41.45
C GLY A 24 -21.11 -18.10 41.08
N ALA A 25 -22.36 -18.52 40.91
CA ALA A 25 -23.43 -17.64 40.44
C ALA A 25 -23.72 -16.43 41.35
N TYR A 26 -23.59 -16.60 42.67
CA TYR A 26 -23.74 -15.53 43.65
C TYR A 26 -22.54 -14.58 43.64
N GLU A 27 -21.33 -15.15 43.70
CA GLU A 27 -20.07 -14.38 43.68
C GLU A 27 -19.94 -13.52 42.42
N LEU A 28 -20.31 -14.08 41.25
CA LEU A 28 -20.23 -13.38 39.98
C LEU A 28 -21.14 -12.14 39.96
N ARG A 29 -22.37 -12.25 40.47
CA ARG A 29 -23.31 -11.11 40.56
C ARG A 29 -22.87 -10.10 41.60
N ARG A 30 -22.41 -10.57 42.77
CA ARG A 30 -21.97 -9.70 43.87
C ARG A 30 -20.71 -8.91 43.51
N THR A 31 -19.81 -9.51 42.74
CA THR A 31 -18.54 -8.86 42.36
C THR A 31 -18.56 -8.19 40.99
N TYR A 32 -19.63 -8.34 40.20
CA TYR A 32 -19.72 -7.80 38.83
C TYR A 32 -19.40 -6.30 38.76
N ASN A 33 -20.12 -5.49 39.55
CA ASN A 33 -19.91 -4.04 39.55
C ASN A 33 -18.48 -3.67 39.96
N LYS A 34 -17.92 -4.36 40.96
CA LYS A 34 -16.54 -4.15 41.40
C LYS A 34 -15.54 -4.51 40.30
N ARG A 35 -15.74 -5.62 39.59
CA ARG A 35 -14.88 -6.02 38.47
C ARG A 35 -14.94 -4.98 37.35
N MET A 36 -16.14 -4.52 36.99
CA MET A 36 -16.33 -3.50 35.96
C MET A 36 -15.68 -2.17 36.33
N THR A 37 -15.89 -1.66 37.55
CA THR A 37 -15.27 -0.40 37.99
C THR A 37 -13.76 -0.51 38.03
N VAL A 38 -13.21 -1.62 38.54
CA VAL A 38 -11.77 -1.87 38.54
C VAL A 38 -11.22 -1.90 37.11
N SER A 39 -11.88 -2.58 36.16
CA SER A 39 -11.46 -2.63 34.76
C SER A 39 -11.47 -1.26 34.08
N ILE A 40 -12.50 -0.45 34.31
CA ILE A 40 -12.59 0.90 33.73
C ILE A 40 -11.49 1.79 34.32
N VAL A 41 -11.31 1.77 35.63
CA VAL A 41 -10.30 2.59 36.32
C VAL A 41 -8.90 2.17 35.92
N SER A 42 -8.61 0.87 35.85
CA SER A 42 -7.28 0.38 35.47
C SER A 42 -6.94 0.72 34.02
N MET A 43 -7.89 0.56 33.09
CA MET A 43 -7.69 0.90 31.69
C MET A 43 -7.51 2.42 31.50
N THR A 44 -8.33 3.22 32.18
CA THR A 44 -8.22 4.68 32.13
C THR A 44 -6.89 5.14 32.71
N ALA A 45 -6.46 4.57 33.84
CA ALA A 45 -5.16 4.88 34.44
C ALA A 45 -4.00 4.49 33.52
N PHE A 46 -4.08 3.33 32.86
CA PHE A 46 -3.06 2.87 31.92
C PHE A 46 -2.93 3.82 30.73
N ILE A 47 -4.05 4.21 30.11
CA ILE A 47 -4.05 5.18 29.01
C ILE A 47 -3.53 6.53 29.48
N ALA A 48 -3.96 7.00 30.66
CA ALA A 48 -3.51 8.27 31.23
C ALA A 48 -2.00 8.26 31.51
N LEU A 49 -1.43 7.14 31.93
CA LEU A 49 0.02 7.00 32.10
C LEU A 49 0.77 7.03 30.77
N LEU A 50 0.26 6.38 29.73
CA LEU A 50 0.88 6.44 28.39
C LEU A 50 0.82 7.85 27.80
N PHE A 51 -0.35 8.48 27.85
CA PHE A 51 -0.53 9.84 27.35
C PHE A 51 0.24 10.87 28.20
N GLY A 52 0.15 10.76 29.52
CA GLY A 52 0.88 11.61 30.44
C GLY A 52 2.39 11.44 30.27
N GLY A 53 2.87 10.21 30.14
CA GLY A 53 4.27 9.91 29.84
C GLY A 53 4.73 10.48 28.51
N TYR A 54 3.93 10.35 27.45
CA TYR A 54 4.22 10.96 26.14
C TYR A 54 4.28 12.49 26.21
N LEU A 55 3.29 13.12 26.86
CA LEU A 55 3.25 14.58 26.99
C LEU A 55 4.39 15.10 27.86
N LEU A 56 4.72 14.42 28.96
CA LEU A 56 5.87 14.76 29.79
C LEU A 56 7.16 14.58 28.99
N ALA A 57 7.36 13.43 28.33
CA ALA A 57 8.54 13.20 27.50
C ALA A 57 8.67 14.24 26.38
N ASN A 58 7.58 14.67 25.74
CA ASN A 58 7.63 15.70 24.71
C ASN A 58 7.85 17.13 25.25
N ASN A 59 7.50 17.40 26.52
CA ASN A 59 7.80 18.68 27.17
C ASN A 59 9.23 18.70 27.75
N PHE A 60 9.75 17.57 28.20
CA PHE A 60 11.11 17.43 28.75
C PHE A 60 12.16 17.07 27.69
N ALA A 61 11.75 16.56 26.53
CA ALA A 61 12.63 16.43 25.38
C ALA A 61 12.96 17.85 24.90
N ASP A 62 14.14 18.32 25.29
CA ASP A 62 14.72 19.55 24.77
C ASP A 62 14.57 19.56 23.24
N LYS A 63 13.70 20.43 22.74
CA LYS A 63 13.55 20.72 21.30
C LYS A 63 14.85 21.28 20.68
N ASN A 64 15.89 21.46 21.49
CA ASN A 64 17.20 21.96 21.12
C ASN A 64 18.24 20.88 20.86
N ILE A 65 17.90 19.58 20.96
CA ILE A 65 18.75 18.53 20.40
C ILE A 65 18.54 18.54 18.87
N LYS A 66 19.05 19.58 18.21
CA LYS A 66 19.47 19.44 16.83
C LYS A 66 20.45 18.27 16.85
N PRO A 67 20.33 17.26 15.97
CA PRO A 67 21.44 16.33 15.80
C PRO A 67 22.64 17.21 15.48
N GLU A 68 23.58 17.30 16.41
CA GLU A 68 24.86 17.95 16.16
C GLU A 68 25.55 17.04 15.16
N VAL A 69 25.24 17.26 13.89
CA VAL A 69 26.04 16.75 12.80
C VAL A 69 27.38 17.45 13.02
N ASN A 70 28.27 16.75 13.71
CA ASN A 70 29.68 17.07 13.76
C ASN A 70 30.18 16.90 12.34
N ILE A 71 29.97 17.92 11.51
CA ILE A 71 30.72 18.12 10.28
C ILE A 71 32.11 18.51 10.80
N GLY A 72 32.89 17.51 11.20
CA GLY A 72 34.33 17.71 11.37
C GLY A 72 34.84 18.34 10.09
N ASP A 73 35.70 19.34 10.20
CA ASP A 73 36.24 20.09 9.07
C ASP A 73 36.71 19.09 8.00
N VAL A 74 35.88 18.90 6.97
CA VAL A 74 36.24 18.08 5.83
C VAL A 74 37.14 18.98 5.02
N ASP A 75 38.45 18.78 5.13
CA ASP A 75 39.40 19.36 4.19
C ASP A 75 39.00 18.86 2.80
N LEU A 76 38.32 19.74 2.05
CA LEU A 76 38.00 19.53 0.66
C LEU A 76 39.32 19.54 -0.11
N VAL A 77 39.97 18.38 -0.19
CA VAL A 77 41.09 18.18 -1.11
C VAL A 77 40.53 18.44 -2.51
N ALA A 78 40.97 19.53 -3.13
CA ALA A 78 40.63 19.86 -4.50
C ALA A 78 41.03 18.68 -5.39
N ILE A 79 40.04 17.91 -5.83
CA ILE A 79 40.21 16.89 -6.86
C ILE A 79 40.66 17.65 -8.11
N LYS A 80 41.89 17.39 -8.57
CA LYS A 80 42.32 17.85 -9.90
C LYS A 80 41.33 17.29 -10.91
N GLU A 81 40.65 18.19 -11.62
CA GLU A 81 39.83 17.81 -12.76
C GLU A 81 40.69 16.98 -13.72
N PRO A 82 40.24 15.79 -14.14
CA PRO A 82 40.91 15.06 -15.20
C PRO A 82 40.86 15.93 -16.46
N GLU A 83 42.03 16.12 -17.07
CA GLU A 83 42.19 16.86 -18.32
C GLU A 83 41.26 16.24 -19.38
N PRO A 84 40.50 17.04 -20.14
CA PRO A 84 39.48 16.51 -21.04
C PRO A 84 40.12 15.59 -22.07
N GLU A 85 39.64 14.34 -22.13
CA GLU A 85 40.06 13.39 -23.16
C GLU A 85 39.76 13.97 -24.55
N PRO A 86 40.67 13.79 -25.54
CA PRO A 86 40.44 14.27 -26.89
C PRO A 86 39.15 13.70 -27.45
N VAL A 87 38.26 14.58 -27.92
CA VAL A 87 36.99 14.19 -28.53
C VAL A 87 37.29 13.38 -29.80
N GLU A 88 36.95 12.09 -29.80
CA GLU A 88 37.04 11.27 -31.02
C GLU A 88 36.14 11.87 -32.11
N PRO A 89 36.58 11.89 -33.37
CA PRO A 89 35.76 12.42 -34.47
C PRO A 89 34.46 11.61 -34.58
N PRO A 90 33.32 12.28 -34.88
CA PRO A 90 32.03 11.62 -34.88
C PRO A 90 32.01 10.45 -35.89
N PRO A 91 31.38 9.32 -35.55
CA PRO A 91 31.32 8.16 -36.42
C PRO A 91 30.60 8.52 -37.72
N VAL A 92 31.19 8.09 -38.85
CA VAL A 92 30.60 8.26 -40.17
C VAL A 92 29.23 7.58 -40.19
N LYS A 93 28.18 8.34 -40.51
CA LYS A 93 26.81 7.81 -40.60
C LYS A 93 26.78 6.65 -41.61
N PRO A 94 26.26 5.47 -41.24
CA PRO A 94 26.07 4.37 -42.18
C PRO A 94 25.16 4.82 -43.35
N PRO A 95 25.42 4.36 -44.58
CA PRO A 95 24.57 4.68 -45.72
C PRO A 95 23.14 4.19 -45.46
N GLU A 96 22.15 5.04 -45.75
CA GLU A 96 20.73 4.72 -45.54
C GLU A 96 20.37 3.45 -46.33
N GLN A 97 20.01 2.40 -45.60
CA GLN A 97 19.50 1.18 -46.20
C GLN A 97 18.13 1.47 -46.81
N LYS A 98 17.99 1.19 -48.12
CA LYS A 98 16.73 1.33 -48.84
C LYS A 98 15.65 0.48 -48.16
N LYS A 99 14.61 1.15 -47.65
CA LYS A 99 13.41 0.51 -47.09
C LYS A 99 12.62 -0.16 -48.22
N ILE A 100 12.16 -1.38 -47.98
CA ILE A 100 11.33 -2.19 -48.88
C ILE A 100 9.88 -2.19 -48.42
N GLU A 101 8.92 -2.30 -49.35
CA GLU A 101 7.47 -2.31 -49.07
C GLU A 101 7.02 -3.48 -48.23
N THR A 102 6.13 -3.21 -47.27
CA THR A 102 5.29 -4.26 -46.69
C THR A 102 3.84 -3.80 -46.70
N THR A 103 2.97 -4.44 -47.48
CA THR A 103 1.53 -4.20 -47.46
C THR A 103 0.85 -4.98 -46.35
N GLN A 104 -0.11 -4.35 -45.66
CA GLN A 104 -0.89 -4.95 -44.58
C GLN A 104 -1.99 -5.87 -45.12
N TYR A 105 -2.11 -7.08 -44.58
CA TYR A 105 -3.21 -8.01 -44.89
C TYR A 105 -4.07 -8.19 -43.63
N THR A 106 -5.17 -7.45 -43.55
CA THR A 106 -6.20 -7.62 -42.50
C THR A 106 -7.27 -8.61 -42.99
N PRO A 107 -7.69 -9.59 -42.16
CA PRO A 107 -8.76 -10.50 -42.53
C PRO A 107 -10.11 -9.74 -42.57
N PRO A 108 -10.89 -9.88 -43.66
CA PRO A 108 -12.11 -9.10 -43.87
C PRO A 108 -13.20 -9.49 -42.86
N LYS A 109 -13.75 -8.47 -42.20
CA LYS A 109 -14.90 -8.61 -41.31
C LYS A 109 -16.17 -8.45 -42.13
N ILE A 110 -16.96 -9.52 -42.22
CA ILE A 110 -18.21 -9.55 -42.99
C ILE A 110 -19.22 -8.60 -42.33
N VAL A 111 -19.52 -7.51 -43.02
CA VAL A 111 -20.59 -6.55 -42.70
C VAL A 111 -21.61 -6.55 -43.85
N PRO A 112 -22.90 -6.30 -43.58
CA PRO A 112 -23.94 -6.23 -44.61
C PRO A 112 -23.65 -5.16 -45.67
N ASP A 113 -24.04 -5.44 -46.92
CA ASP A 113 -23.59 -4.82 -48.18
C ASP A 113 -23.74 -3.29 -48.33
N GLU A 114 -24.38 -2.59 -47.40
CA GLU A 114 -24.66 -1.14 -47.52
C GLU A 114 -23.55 -0.23 -46.94
N MET A 115 -22.43 -0.78 -46.46
CA MET A 115 -21.31 0.01 -45.90
C MET A 115 -19.91 -0.33 -46.46
N VAL A 116 -19.79 -0.90 -47.66
CA VAL A 116 -18.46 -1.17 -48.26
C VAL A 116 -18.04 -0.01 -49.17
N LYS A 117 -17.01 0.72 -48.75
CA LYS A 117 -16.31 1.70 -49.60
C LYS A 117 -15.28 0.97 -50.48
N PRO A 118 -15.08 1.39 -51.75
CA PRO A 118 -14.28 0.66 -52.75
C PRO A 118 -12.76 0.57 -52.49
N GLU A 119 -12.28 1.01 -51.33
CA GLU A 119 -10.85 0.99 -50.96
C GLU A 119 -10.44 -0.30 -50.21
N ASP A 120 -11.38 -1.15 -49.80
CA ASP A 120 -11.13 -2.36 -48.99
C ASP A 120 -11.11 -3.68 -49.80
N MET A 121 -10.87 -3.66 -51.12
CA MET A 121 -10.68 -4.90 -51.88
C MET A 121 -9.23 -5.40 -51.74
N PRO A 122 -8.98 -6.63 -51.23
CA PRO A 122 -7.63 -7.14 -51.06
C PRO A 122 -6.94 -7.43 -52.42
N PRO A 123 -5.64 -7.15 -52.56
CA PRO A 123 -4.89 -7.30 -53.80
C PRO A 123 -4.60 -8.76 -54.17
N ASP A 124 -4.38 -8.99 -55.47
CA ASP A 124 -4.28 -10.30 -56.12
C ASP A 124 -3.10 -11.17 -55.65
N VAL A 125 -3.32 -12.48 -55.67
CA VAL A 125 -2.60 -13.52 -54.89
C VAL A 125 -1.18 -13.81 -55.40
N GLU A 126 -0.78 -13.28 -56.56
CA GLU A 126 0.52 -13.55 -57.20
C GLU A 126 1.73 -12.87 -56.50
N LYS A 127 1.51 -12.04 -55.47
CA LYS A 127 2.58 -11.33 -54.73
C LYS A 127 2.92 -11.90 -53.35
N LEU A 128 2.32 -13.02 -52.96
CA LEU A 128 2.42 -13.56 -51.59
C LEU A 128 3.47 -14.68 -51.44
N GLU A 129 4.16 -15.10 -52.51
CA GLU A 129 5.11 -16.22 -52.43
C GLU A 129 6.51 -15.84 -51.88
N ASP A 130 6.86 -14.55 -51.82
CA ASP A 130 8.23 -14.10 -51.47
C ASP A 130 8.39 -13.42 -50.10
N THR A 131 7.41 -13.49 -49.18
CA THR A 131 7.52 -12.78 -47.88
C THR A 131 7.13 -13.64 -46.66
N LYS A 132 8.02 -13.69 -45.64
CA LYS A 132 7.76 -14.36 -44.35
C LYS A 132 6.81 -13.55 -43.47
N ILE A 133 5.83 -14.25 -42.90
CA ILE A 133 4.69 -13.71 -42.14
C ILE A 133 5.14 -13.33 -40.71
N SER A 134 4.87 -12.10 -40.24
CA SER A 134 5.13 -11.63 -38.86
C SER A 134 4.05 -10.65 -38.36
N LEU A 135 3.98 -10.44 -37.04
CA LEU A 135 2.86 -9.81 -36.30
C LEU A 135 2.89 -8.27 -36.21
N VAL A 136 3.75 -7.58 -36.98
CA VAL A 136 3.83 -6.11 -36.96
C VAL A 136 3.91 -5.58 -38.40
N THR A 137 2.99 -4.67 -38.73
CA THR A 137 2.86 -4.06 -40.06
C THR A 137 3.75 -2.83 -40.21
N GLN A 138 4.48 -2.73 -41.32
CA GLN A 138 5.25 -1.53 -41.66
C GLN A 138 5.19 -1.28 -43.17
N GLU A 139 4.46 -0.23 -43.59
CA GLU A 139 4.37 0.16 -45.01
C GLU A 139 5.72 0.59 -45.57
N GLY A 140 6.01 0.21 -46.80
CA GLY A 140 7.14 0.77 -47.55
C GLY A 140 6.77 0.98 -49.02
N ILE A 141 7.69 1.65 -49.72
CA ILE A 141 7.80 2.13 -51.14
C ILE A 141 8.41 1.17 -52.22
N LYS A 142 7.79 0.94 -53.38
CA LYS A 142 8.03 -0.13 -54.40
C LYS A 142 9.39 -0.08 -55.07
#